data_AF-A0AAW0VSX5-F1
#
_entry.id   AF-A0AAW0VSX5-F1
#
_cell.length_a   1.000
_cell.length_b   1.000
_cell.length_c   1.000
_cell.angle_alpha   90.00
_cell.angle_beta   90.00
_cell.angle_gamma   90.00
#
_symmetry.space_group_name_H-M   'P 1'
#
loop_
_entity.id
_entity.type
_entity.pdbx_description
1 polymer ?
#
loop_
_entity_poly.entity_id
_entity_poly.type
_entity_poly.pdbx_seq_one_letter_code
_entity_poly.pdbx_strand_id
1 'polypeptide(L)'
;KLIEISYINKKLVINAAPSNVALDSKYLSDGQLLPVKVFLCLVDDNEERCTETDVNNIPQPVYKSGVCENVALSINYVFIHNGTEGIYHAHARIYLTTVANTMTYLKQDFDTRFIWASVKNNTVFERSGHPGYIIGRPILLGKLIDNVTDEGEVKEAIYLDTDPAQWLTLLNPGEGKCGSRSQVTFGVDMRTGCRVLVKDDDLRHCEVLQNYFLELLLGPVLREASKLRIGTYGDSSVNNGADWIPILIPEEPRSGAFSSNIHGKRKCSDLILSVHLEIAYSRQGSLANPQAKIVGIVLRYGEPQSITSACGSQHCLGTHLRQQTQAVELSSSVSFVEVTRPPEPAYSRPPTLDVKLPHNFFYPFLPSSALAVYGEPLLVWILLQFVLL
;
A
#
# COMPACT_ATOMS: atom_id res chain seq x y z
N LYS A 1 16.32 3.20 -11.85
CA LYS A 1 16.94 4.49 -11.44
C LYS A 1 15.89 5.25 -10.64
N LEU A 2 15.97 5.20 -9.31
CA LEU A 2 15.14 6.05 -8.46
C LEU A 2 15.54 7.50 -8.71
N ILE A 3 14.56 8.36 -8.99
CA ILE A 3 14.79 9.80 -9.11
C ILE A 3 14.79 10.33 -7.68
N GLU A 4 15.97 10.57 -7.13
CA GLU A 4 16.11 11.27 -5.86
C GLU A 4 15.87 12.76 -6.13
N ILE A 5 14.68 13.25 -5.77
CA ILE A 5 14.33 14.66 -5.94
C ILE A 5 14.98 15.45 -4.80
N SER A 6 16.16 15.98 -5.07
CA SER A 6 16.85 16.91 -4.17
C SER A 6 16.66 18.34 -4.64
N TYR A 7 16.28 19.22 -3.72
CA TYR A 7 16.10 20.65 -3.95
C TYR A 7 17.41 21.39 -3.67
N ILE A 8 17.98 22.02 -4.69
CA ILE A 8 19.10 22.96 -4.55
C ILE A 8 18.69 24.26 -5.22
N ASN A 9 18.76 25.38 -4.50
CA ASN A 9 18.46 26.72 -5.05
C ASN A 9 17.14 26.81 -5.84
N LYS A 10 16.07 26.18 -5.33
CA LYS A 10 14.72 26.18 -5.93
C LYS A 10 14.64 25.53 -7.33
N LYS A 11 15.63 24.73 -7.72
CA LYS A 11 15.64 23.93 -8.95
C LYS A 11 15.67 22.43 -8.60
N LEU A 12 15.06 21.60 -9.42
CA LEU A 12 15.04 20.15 -9.25
C LEU A 12 16.29 19.53 -9.87
N VAL A 13 16.98 18.67 -9.13
CA VAL A 13 18.03 17.81 -9.70
C VAL A 13 17.37 16.65 -10.43
N ILE A 14 17.59 16.54 -11.75
CA ILE A 14 16.89 15.58 -12.62
C ILE A 14 17.70 14.33 -12.97
N ASN A 15 18.96 14.24 -12.54
CA ASN A 15 19.80 13.07 -12.77
C ASN A 15 20.28 12.47 -11.44
N ALA A 16 20.11 11.16 -11.29
CA ALA A 16 20.67 10.39 -10.18
C ALA A 16 22.20 10.51 -10.21
N ALA A 17 22.76 11.36 -9.35
CA ALA A 17 24.18 11.30 -9.04
C ALA A 17 24.45 9.97 -8.32
N PRO A 18 25.62 9.32 -8.55
CA PRO A 18 26.01 8.16 -7.76
C PRO A 18 25.99 8.52 -6.28
N SER A 19 25.49 7.58 -5.48
CA SER A 19 24.95 7.68 -4.12
C SER A 19 25.88 8.18 -3.00
N ASN A 20 26.96 8.90 -3.31
CA ASN A 20 27.96 9.35 -2.33
C ASN A 20 28.46 10.79 -2.55
N VAL A 21 27.80 11.61 -3.38
CA VAL A 21 28.19 13.01 -3.58
C VAL A 21 27.23 13.91 -2.83
N ALA A 22 27.75 14.69 -1.87
CA ALA A 22 27.01 15.79 -1.28
C ALA A 22 26.53 16.72 -2.41
N LEU A 23 25.20 16.81 -2.55
CA LEU A 23 24.48 17.58 -3.56
C LEU A 23 24.64 19.08 -3.28
N ASP A 24 25.83 19.63 -3.56
CA ASP A 24 26.13 21.05 -3.52
C ASP A 24 26.02 21.66 -4.92
N SER A 25 25.32 22.80 -5.01
CA SER A 25 25.07 23.60 -6.22
C SER A 25 26.30 23.88 -7.08
N LYS A 26 27.48 23.81 -6.47
CA LYS A 26 28.78 24.08 -7.09
C LYS A 26 29.25 22.97 -8.04
N TYR A 27 28.66 21.78 -7.98
CA TYR A 27 29.08 20.59 -8.74
C TYR A 27 28.07 20.11 -9.80
N LEU A 28 26.95 20.81 -9.97
CA LEU A 28 25.91 20.47 -10.95
C LEU A 28 25.98 21.42 -12.15
N SER A 29 26.00 20.85 -13.37
CA SER A 29 25.94 21.65 -14.60
C SER A 29 24.50 22.10 -14.88
N ASP A 30 24.30 23.22 -15.61
CA ASP A 30 22.95 23.75 -15.91
C ASP A 30 22.04 22.74 -16.64
N GLY A 31 22.60 21.74 -17.31
CA GLY A 31 21.85 20.62 -17.92
C GLY A 31 21.33 19.56 -16.94
N GLN A 32 21.61 19.69 -15.63
CA GLN A 32 21.17 18.76 -14.58
C GLN A 32 20.10 19.37 -13.65
N LEU A 33 19.69 20.61 -13.92
CA LEU A 33 18.73 21.37 -13.12
C LEU A 33 17.49 21.73 -13.95
N LEU A 34 16.33 21.20 -13.54
CA LEU A 34 15.05 21.51 -14.19
C LEU A 34 14.33 22.63 -13.43
N PRO A 35 13.97 23.76 -14.10
CA PRO A 35 13.19 24.81 -13.47
C PRO A 35 11.74 24.34 -13.25
N VAL A 36 11.22 24.60 -12.06
CA VAL A 36 9.81 24.34 -11.72
C VAL A 36 8.99 25.57 -12.08
N LYS A 37 8.02 25.43 -12.98
CA LYS A 37 7.06 26.49 -13.26
C LYS A 37 6.00 26.52 -12.15
N VAL A 38 5.84 27.66 -11.49
CA VAL A 38 4.88 27.79 -10.39
C VAL A 38 3.63 28.50 -10.87
N PHE A 39 2.48 27.99 -10.44
CA PHE A 39 1.17 28.56 -10.68
C PHE A 39 0.48 28.81 -9.34
N LEU A 40 0.00 30.04 -9.13
CA LEU A 40 -0.90 30.35 -8.02
C LEU A 40 -2.32 30.11 -8.49
N CYS A 41 -3.03 29.24 -7.80
CA CYS A 41 -4.37 28.82 -8.17
C CYS A 41 -5.39 29.30 -7.13
N LEU A 42 -6.47 29.90 -7.61
CA LEU A 42 -7.64 30.30 -6.84
C LEU A 42 -8.82 29.46 -7.30
N VAL A 43 -9.63 29.00 -6.34
CA VAL A 43 -10.87 28.27 -6.62
C VAL A 43 -12.02 29.20 -6.25
N ASP A 44 -12.78 29.61 -7.25
CA ASP A 44 -13.96 30.48 -7.10
C ASP A 44 -15.14 29.78 -7.79
N ASP A 45 -16.23 29.54 -7.06
CA ASP A 45 -17.44 28.85 -7.56
C ASP A 45 -17.19 27.58 -8.43
N ASN A 46 -16.26 26.71 -7.98
CA ASN A 46 -15.81 25.49 -8.67
C ASN A 46 -15.04 25.69 -9.99
N GLU A 47 -14.72 26.92 -10.38
CA GLU A 47 -13.77 27.20 -11.45
C GLU A 47 -12.37 27.44 -10.87
N GLU A 48 -11.39 26.68 -11.38
CA GLU A 48 -9.99 26.83 -11.02
C GLU A 48 -9.32 27.82 -11.97
N ARG A 49 -8.81 28.93 -11.42
CA ARG A 49 -8.01 29.89 -12.17
C ARG A 49 -6.58 29.90 -11.64
N CYS A 50 -5.64 29.53 -12.51
CA CYS A 50 -4.22 29.48 -12.19
C CYS A 50 -3.42 30.53 -12.97
N THR A 51 -2.56 31.29 -12.29
CA THR A 51 -1.64 32.26 -12.90
C THR A 51 -0.19 31.86 -12.70
N GLU A 52 0.57 31.77 -13.80
CA GLU A 52 2.02 31.52 -13.75
C GLU A 52 2.70 32.65 -12.97
N THR A 53 3.48 32.29 -11.95
CA THR A 53 4.11 33.22 -11.01
C THR A 53 5.56 32.80 -10.81
N ASP A 54 6.47 33.77 -10.74
CA ASP A 54 7.87 33.50 -10.38
C ASP A 54 7.96 32.99 -8.93
N VAL A 55 8.84 32.03 -8.66
CA VAL A 55 9.04 31.45 -7.32
C VAL A 55 9.40 32.51 -6.27
N ASN A 56 10.03 33.61 -6.67
CA ASN A 56 10.39 34.70 -5.78
C ASN A 56 9.22 35.66 -5.48
N ASN A 57 8.16 35.60 -6.29
CA ASN A 57 6.98 36.47 -6.17
C ASN A 57 5.78 35.76 -5.53
N ILE A 58 5.98 34.58 -4.95
CA ILE A 58 4.95 33.89 -4.18
C ILE A 58 4.65 34.71 -2.91
N PRO A 59 3.39 35.09 -2.65
CA PRO A 59 3.01 35.83 -1.44
C PRO A 59 3.45 35.09 -0.18
N GLN A 60 4.16 35.78 0.71
CA GLN A 60 4.52 35.20 2.00
C GLN A 60 3.34 35.25 2.98
N PRO A 61 3.25 34.31 3.93
CA PRO A 61 2.24 34.35 4.99
C PRO A 61 2.34 35.66 5.80
N VAL A 62 1.23 36.37 5.97
CA VAL A 62 1.17 37.62 6.73
C VAL A 62 0.07 37.56 7.78
N TYR A 63 0.42 37.78 9.03
CA TYR A 63 -0.53 37.86 10.12
C TYR A 63 -1.05 39.30 10.32
N LYS A 64 -2.37 39.49 10.23
CA LYS A 64 -3.06 40.77 10.45
C LYS A 64 -4.33 40.54 11.27
N SER A 65 -4.46 41.26 12.38
CA SER A 65 -5.72 41.37 13.14
C SER A 65 -6.38 40.03 13.50
N GLY A 66 -5.61 39.01 13.86
CA GLY A 66 -6.16 37.69 14.21
C GLY A 66 -6.40 36.74 13.04
N VAL A 67 -5.93 37.10 11.84
CA VAL A 67 -5.99 36.27 10.63
C VAL A 67 -4.60 36.17 10.01
N CYS A 68 -4.19 34.96 9.63
CA CYS A 68 -2.99 34.71 8.84
C CYS A 68 -3.40 34.56 7.36
N GLU A 69 -3.02 35.53 6.54
CA GLU A 69 -3.25 35.53 5.09
C GLU A 69 -2.11 34.79 4.37
N ASN A 70 -2.37 34.31 3.15
CA ASN A 70 -1.39 33.65 2.26
C ASN A 70 -0.76 32.36 2.85
N VAL A 71 -1.53 31.62 3.64
CA VAL A 71 -1.08 30.32 4.16
C VAL A 71 -1.23 29.27 3.05
N ALA A 72 -0.18 28.49 2.77
CA ALA A 72 -0.29 27.40 1.80
C ALA A 72 -1.30 26.37 2.29
N LEU A 73 -2.37 26.14 1.53
CA LEU A 73 -3.37 25.12 1.81
C LEU A 73 -3.00 23.80 1.13
N SER A 74 -2.60 23.86 -0.13
CA SER A 74 -2.15 22.69 -0.86
C SER A 74 -1.12 23.02 -1.94
N ILE A 75 -0.29 22.02 -2.28
CA ILE A 75 0.67 22.11 -3.38
C ILE A 75 0.57 20.83 -4.21
N ASN A 76 0.29 20.99 -5.50
CA ASN A 76 0.23 19.89 -6.45
C ASN A 76 1.42 19.98 -7.42
N TYR A 77 2.35 19.04 -7.33
CA TYR A 77 3.46 18.91 -8.26
C TYR A 77 3.09 18.03 -9.45
N VAL A 78 3.43 18.46 -10.66
CA VAL A 78 3.23 17.69 -11.89
C VAL A 78 4.55 17.62 -12.65
N PHE A 79 5.10 16.42 -12.76
CA PHE A 79 6.33 16.13 -13.48
C PHE A 79 5.99 15.47 -14.81
N ILE A 80 6.46 16.03 -15.92
CA ILE A 80 6.30 15.43 -17.24
C ILE A 80 7.64 14.84 -17.66
N HIS A 81 7.63 13.56 -18.00
CA HIS A 81 8.84 12.80 -18.28
C HIS A 81 8.75 12.00 -19.57
N ASN A 82 9.89 11.87 -20.24
CA ASN A 82 10.10 11.01 -21.39
C ASN A 82 10.98 9.85 -20.89
N GLY A 83 10.54 8.59 -21.05
CA GLY A 83 11.25 7.43 -20.50
C GLY A 83 12.74 7.34 -20.88
N THR A 84 13.14 7.98 -21.98
CA THR A 84 14.53 8.02 -22.47
C THR A 84 15.31 9.24 -21.96
N GLU A 85 14.69 10.41 -21.89
CA GLU A 85 15.35 11.70 -21.55
C GLU A 85 15.14 12.13 -20.09
N GLY A 86 14.34 11.38 -19.33
CA GLY A 86 13.98 11.71 -17.95
C GLY A 86 12.89 12.77 -17.85
N ILE A 87 12.85 13.48 -16.73
CA ILE A 87 11.89 14.56 -16.50
C ILE A 87 12.34 15.79 -17.28
N TYR A 88 11.48 16.31 -18.15
CA TYR A 88 11.80 17.48 -18.99
C TYR A 88 10.84 18.66 -18.75
N HIS A 89 9.73 18.48 -18.02
CA HIS A 89 8.95 19.58 -17.44
C HIS A 89 8.52 19.29 -16.00
N ALA A 90 8.44 20.34 -15.18
CA ALA A 90 7.88 20.30 -13.84
C ALA A 90 7.04 21.54 -13.58
N HIS A 91 5.86 21.33 -13.02
CA HIS A 91 4.94 22.38 -12.60
C HIS A 91 4.59 22.21 -11.13
N ALA A 92 4.39 23.31 -10.41
CA ALA A 92 3.81 23.31 -9.08
C ALA A 92 2.59 24.24 -9.06
N ARG A 93 1.43 23.71 -8.67
CA ARG A 93 0.22 24.49 -8.44
C ARG A 93 0.06 24.70 -6.94
N ILE A 94 0.01 25.95 -6.50
CA ILE A 94 -0.06 26.34 -5.10
C ILE A 94 -1.40 27.00 -4.84
N TYR A 95 -2.09 26.55 -3.79
CA TYR A 95 -3.35 27.11 -3.34
C TYR A 95 -3.11 27.76 -1.99
N LEU A 96 -3.49 29.03 -1.87
CA LEU A 96 -3.34 29.80 -0.66
C LEU A 96 -4.70 29.95 0.04
N THR A 97 -4.68 30.02 1.36
CA THR A 97 -5.87 30.24 2.19
C THR A 97 -5.59 31.29 3.27
N THR A 98 -6.66 31.69 3.95
CA THR A 98 -6.61 32.53 5.15
C THR A 98 -7.00 31.70 6.37
N VAL A 99 -6.25 31.84 7.46
CA VAL A 99 -6.48 31.07 8.69
C VAL A 99 -6.79 32.05 9.83
N ALA A 100 -7.97 31.94 10.41
CA ALA A 100 -8.35 32.73 11.58
C ALA A 100 -7.77 32.13 12.87
N ASN A 101 -7.52 32.97 13.88
CA ASN A 101 -7.03 32.54 15.20
C ASN A 101 -7.93 31.56 15.94
N THR A 102 -9.20 31.46 15.56
CA THR A 102 -10.14 30.48 16.13
C THR A 102 -9.91 29.06 15.61
N MET A 103 -9.12 28.90 14.53
CA MET A 103 -8.85 27.62 13.90
C MET A 103 -7.72 26.90 14.64
N THR A 104 -8.00 25.76 15.25
CA THR A 104 -7.06 25.01 16.10
C THR A 104 -6.12 24.09 15.32
N TYR A 105 -6.52 23.67 14.12
CA TYR A 105 -5.71 22.83 13.23
C TYR A 105 -5.97 23.21 11.78
N LEU A 106 -4.91 23.15 10.96
CA LEU A 106 -4.99 23.31 9.51
C LEU A 106 -4.52 22.01 8.87
N LYS A 107 -5.36 21.42 8.02
CA LYS A 107 -4.93 20.31 7.16
C LYS A 107 -4.34 20.89 5.87
N GLN A 108 -3.11 20.50 5.56
CA GLN A 108 -2.47 20.84 4.30
C GLN A 108 -2.34 19.59 3.44
N ASP A 109 -2.62 19.71 2.14
CA ASP A 109 -2.56 18.59 1.20
C ASP A 109 -1.43 18.80 0.18
N PHE A 110 -0.53 17.82 0.06
CA PHE A 110 0.57 17.86 -0.90
C PHE A 110 0.47 16.66 -1.83
N ASP A 111 0.34 16.91 -3.13
CA ASP A 111 0.16 15.87 -4.16
C ASP A 111 1.31 15.92 -5.17
N THR A 112 1.63 14.79 -5.76
CA THR A 112 2.65 14.69 -6.79
C THR A 112 2.22 13.71 -7.87
N ARG A 113 2.26 14.15 -9.13
CA ARG A 113 1.91 13.34 -10.31
C ARG A 113 3.04 13.31 -11.31
N PHE A 114 3.21 12.13 -11.92
CA PHE A 114 4.14 11.92 -13.03
C PHE A 114 3.34 11.60 -14.29
N ILE A 115 3.57 12.34 -15.37
CA ILE A 115 2.87 12.23 -16.65
C ILE A 115 3.90 11.91 -17.73
N TRP A 116 3.61 10.93 -18.59
CA TRP A 116 4.48 10.62 -19.72
C TRP A 116 4.29 11.64 -20.86
N ALA A 117 5.40 12.08 -21.46
CA ALA A 117 5.46 13.02 -22.57
C ALA A 117 4.57 12.65 -23.76
N SER A 118 4.56 11.35 -24.08
CA SER A 118 3.98 10.79 -25.30
C SER A 118 2.54 10.28 -25.11
N VAL A 119 1.91 10.50 -23.96
CA VAL A 119 0.56 9.97 -23.73
C VAL A 119 -0.48 10.84 -24.43
N LYS A 120 -0.81 10.47 -25.67
CA LYS A 120 -2.18 10.61 -26.16
C LYS A 120 -3.02 9.35 -25.97
N ASN A 121 -2.46 8.16 -25.71
CA ASN A 121 -3.24 6.91 -25.66
C ASN A 121 -2.56 5.64 -25.09
N ASN A 122 -1.60 5.73 -24.17
CA ASN A 122 -1.18 4.52 -23.42
C ASN A 122 -1.82 4.53 -22.03
N THR A 123 -2.42 3.39 -21.68
CA THR A 123 -3.09 3.08 -20.41
C THR A 123 -2.10 3.11 -19.25
N VAL A 124 -1.67 4.29 -18.84
CA VAL A 124 -1.03 4.49 -17.54
C VAL A 124 -2.12 4.26 -16.50
N PHE A 125 -2.16 3.07 -15.89
CA PHE A 125 -3.11 2.80 -14.83
C PHE A 125 -2.65 3.49 -13.54
N GLU A 126 -3.57 4.16 -12.86
CA GLU A 126 -3.27 4.78 -11.57
C GLU A 126 -3.05 3.68 -10.53
N ARG A 127 -1.90 3.74 -9.85
CA ARG A 127 -1.62 2.89 -8.70
C ARG A 127 -2.48 3.31 -7.52
N SER A 128 -2.73 2.38 -6.59
CA SER A 128 -3.62 2.61 -5.45
C SER A 128 -3.00 3.45 -4.33
N GLY A 129 -1.75 3.90 -4.53
CA GLY A 129 -1.03 4.89 -3.72
C GLY A 129 0.48 4.63 -3.75
N HIS A 130 1.29 5.53 -3.17
CA HIS A 130 2.75 5.43 -3.13
C HIS A 130 3.35 6.25 -1.95
N PRO A 131 3.84 5.60 -0.88
CA PRO A 131 3.63 4.20 -0.51
C PRO A 131 2.20 3.95 -0.01
N GLY A 132 1.71 2.72 -0.11
CA GLY A 132 0.50 2.30 0.59
C GLY A 132 -0.83 2.73 -0.03
N TYR A 133 -1.91 2.25 0.56
CA TYR A 133 -3.24 2.34 -0.02
C TYR A 133 -3.95 3.66 0.32
N ILE A 134 -4.56 4.25 -0.70
CA ILE A 134 -5.45 5.40 -0.59
C ILE A 134 -6.89 4.89 -0.51
N ILE A 135 -7.68 5.46 0.41
CA ILE A 135 -9.09 5.11 0.58
C ILE A 135 -9.86 5.33 -0.73
N GLY A 136 -10.73 4.38 -1.08
CA GLY A 136 -11.52 4.42 -2.31
C GLY A 136 -10.74 4.02 -3.57
N ARG A 137 -9.44 3.72 -3.47
CA ARG A 137 -8.67 3.15 -4.58
C ARG A 137 -8.73 1.63 -4.60
N PRO A 138 -8.61 0.98 -5.77
CA PRO A 138 -8.76 -0.46 -5.89
C PRO A 138 -7.73 -1.27 -5.09
N ILE A 139 -8.07 -2.48 -4.67
CA ILE A 139 -7.08 -3.40 -4.06
C ILE A 139 -6.32 -4.13 -5.17
N LEU A 140 -4.99 -4.11 -5.12
CA LEU A 140 -4.16 -4.81 -6.10
C LEU A 140 -4.29 -6.32 -5.91
N LEU A 141 -4.66 -7.03 -6.99
CA LEU A 141 -4.69 -8.49 -7.05
C LEU A 141 -3.80 -8.92 -8.23
N GLY A 142 -2.75 -9.65 -7.91
CA GLY A 142 -1.82 -10.20 -8.88
C GLY A 142 -1.78 -11.73 -8.83
N LYS A 143 -1.19 -12.33 -9.85
CA LYS A 143 -0.99 -13.78 -9.98
C LYS A 143 0.50 -14.10 -9.88
N LEU A 144 0.85 -14.98 -8.95
CA LEU A 144 2.19 -15.51 -8.82
C LEU A 144 2.56 -16.31 -10.07
N ILE A 145 3.69 -15.95 -10.67
CA ILE A 145 4.31 -16.63 -11.79
C ILE A 145 5.73 -17.05 -11.39
N ASP A 146 6.07 -18.29 -11.70
CA ASP A 146 7.41 -18.82 -11.50
C ASP A 146 8.23 -18.51 -12.75
N ASN A 147 9.06 -17.48 -12.68
CA ASN A 147 10.01 -17.19 -13.76
C ASN A 147 11.30 -17.95 -13.48
N VAL A 148 11.57 -18.96 -14.29
CA VAL A 148 12.87 -19.65 -14.30
C VAL A 148 13.79 -18.81 -15.17
N THR A 149 14.86 -18.24 -14.60
CA THR A 149 15.89 -17.59 -15.41
C THR A 149 16.62 -18.64 -16.27
N ASP A 150 17.30 -18.20 -17.34
CA ASP A 150 18.11 -19.10 -18.19
C ASP A 150 19.21 -19.83 -17.39
N GLU A 151 19.53 -19.35 -16.19
CA GLU A 151 20.50 -19.89 -15.23
C GLU A 151 19.88 -20.92 -14.27
N GLY A 152 18.57 -21.18 -14.37
CA GLY A 152 17.84 -22.12 -13.52
C GLY A 152 17.41 -21.57 -12.16
N GLU A 153 17.60 -20.27 -11.88
CA GLU A 153 17.07 -19.65 -10.67
C GLU A 153 15.56 -19.41 -10.82
N VAL A 154 14.77 -19.97 -9.89
CA VAL A 154 13.34 -19.67 -9.81
C VAL A 154 13.19 -18.32 -9.09
N LYS A 155 12.78 -17.29 -9.81
CA LYS A 155 12.37 -16.01 -9.24
C LYS A 155 10.85 -15.90 -9.27
N GLU A 156 10.28 -15.73 -8.09
CA GLU A 156 8.87 -15.42 -7.91
C GLU A 156 8.60 -14.00 -8.41
N ALA A 157 7.72 -13.87 -9.41
CA ALA A 157 7.24 -12.60 -9.91
C ALA A 157 5.71 -12.58 -9.87
N ILE A 158 5.14 -11.38 -9.96
CA ILE A 158 3.69 -11.17 -9.97
C ILE A 158 3.29 -10.66 -11.34
N TYR A 159 2.37 -11.37 -11.99
CA TYR A 159 1.61 -10.83 -13.09
C TYR A 159 0.49 -9.94 -12.53
N LEU A 160 0.49 -8.66 -12.90
CA LEU A 160 -0.53 -7.69 -12.51
C LEU A 160 -1.23 -7.17 -13.79
N ASP A 161 -2.55 -7.31 -13.83
CA ASP A 161 -3.35 -6.78 -14.94
C ASP A 161 -3.32 -5.24 -14.92
N THR A 162 -3.32 -4.63 -16.10
CA THR A 162 -3.36 -3.17 -16.24
C THR A 162 -4.76 -2.58 -16.09
N ASP A 163 -5.81 -3.40 -16.22
CA ASP A 163 -7.19 -3.01 -15.98
C ASP A 163 -7.56 -3.28 -14.51
N PRO A 164 -7.81 -2.23 -13.70
CA PRO A 164 -8.22 -2.39 -12.31
C PRO A 164 -9.50 -3.22 -12.13
N ALA A 165 -10.36 -3.33 -13.15
CA ALA A 165 -11.56 -4.16 -13.08
C ALA A 165 -11.24 -5.66 -12.97
N GLN A 166 -10.02 -6.09 -13.33
CA GLN A 166 -9.55 -7.47 -13.18
C GLN A 166 -8.91 -7.74 -11.82
N TRP A 167 -8.79 -6.74 -10.94
CA TRP A 167 -8.23 -6.94 -9.61
C TRP A 167 -9.26 -7.53 -8.63
N LEU A 168 -9.15 -7.23 -7.33
CA LEU A 168 -10.05 -7.80 -6.33
C LEU A 168 -11.48 -7.29 -6.54
N THR A 169 -12.41 -8.22 -6.76
CA THR A 169 -13.81 -7.92 -7.06
C THR A 169 -14.80 -8.84 -6.32
N LEU A 170 -15.99 -8.32 -6.02
CA LEU A 170 -17.12 -9.05 -5.45
C LEU A 170 -18.20 -9.29 -6.51
N LEU A 171 -19.00 -10.35 -6.33
CA LEU A 171 -20.21 -10.57 -7.13
C LEU A 171 -21.13 -9.35 -7.06
N ASN A 172 -21.72 -8.91 -8.17
CA ASN A 172 -22.68 -7.82 -8.20
C ASN A 172 -23.88 -8.17 -9.12
N PRO A 173 -25.11 -7.77 -8.77
CA PRO A 173 -26.23 -7.80 -9.71
C PRO A 173 -25.95 -6.83 -10.86
N GLY A 174 -25.79 -7.38 -12.07
CA GLY A 174 -25.65 -6.60 -13.30
C GLY A 174 -27.00 -6.20 -13.88
N GLU A 175 -27.20 -6.50 -15.16
CA GLU A 175 -28.47 -6.38 -15.89
C GLU A 175 -29.53 -7.41 -15.42
N GLY A 176 -29.80 -7.46 -14.11
CA GLY A 176 -30.78 -8.38 -13.51
C GLY A 176 -30.32 -9.84 -13.44
N LYS A 177 -29.03 -10.12 -13.69
CA LYS A 177 -28.41 -11.46 -13.55
C LYS A 177 -27.13 -11.41 -12.71
N CYS A 178 -26.78 -12.57 -12.16
CA CYS A 178 -25.52 -12.76 -11.44
C CYS A 178 -24.42 -13.03 -12.46
N GLY A 179 -23.51 -12.08 -12.60
CA GLY A 179 -22.46 -12.16 -13.62
C GLY A 179 -21.59 -10.90 -13.71
N SER A 180 -22.11 -9.76 -13.26
CA SER A 180 -21.28 -8.57 -13.06
C SER A 180 -20.48 -8.69 -11.76
N ARG A 181 -19.36 -7.98 -11.71
CA ARG A 181 -18.54 -7.88 -10.51
C ARG A 181 -18.24 -6.41 -10.20
N SER A 182 -18.18 -6.09 -8.92
CA SER A 182 -17.83 -4.76 -8.43
C SER A 182 -16.44 -4.80 -7.82
N GLN A 183 -15.65 -3.79 -8.13
CA GLN A 183 -14.31 -3.65 -7.60
C GLN A 183 -14.33 -3.39 -6.09
N VAL A 184 -13.45 -4.07 -5.36
CA VAL A 184 -13.19 -3.78 -3.95
C VAL A 184 -12.24 -2.59 -3.87
N THR A 185 -12.67 -1.55 -3.17
CA THR A 185 -11.85 -0.35 -2.93
C THR A 185 -11.41 -0.30 -1.47
N PHE A 186 -10.20 0.18 -1.24
CA PHE A 186 -9.57 0.19 0.08
C PHE A 186 -10.33 1.07 1.06
N GLY A 187 -10.55 0.56 2.27
CA GLY A 187 -11.18 1.30 3.36
C GLY A 187 -12.68 1.55 3.21
N VAL A 188 -13.35 0.84 2.28
CA VAL A 188 -14.80 0.94 2.06
C VAL A 188 -15.44 -0.43 2.23
N ASP A 189 -16.14 -0.61 3.35
CA ASP A 189 -16.93 -1.81 3.59
C ASP A 189 -18.07 -1.91 2.56
N MET A 190 -18.26 -3.09 1.99
CA MET A 190 -19.22 -3.30 0.91
C MET A 190 -19.92 -4.65 1.07
N ARG A 191 -21.23 -4.68 0.78
CA ARG A 191 -22.02 -5.90 0.67
C ARG A 191 -22.87 -5.84 -0.59
N THR A 192 -22.84 -6.93 -1.35
CA THR A 192 -23.58 -7.11 -2.59
C THR A 192 -24.40 -8.39 -2.54
N GLY A 193 -25.50 -8.42 -3.29
CA GLY A 193 -26.38 -9.58 -3.35
C GLY A 193 -27.03 -9.72 -4.71
N CYS A 194 -27.14 -10.93 -5.22
CA CYS A 194 -27.76 -11.23 -6.50
C CYS A 194 -28.63 -12.49 -6.40
N ARG A 195 -29.73 -12.55 -7.17
CA ARG A 195 -30.65 -13.69 -7.18
C ARG A 195 -30.44 -14.57 -8.40
N VAL A 196 -30.21 -15.84 -8.17
CA VAL A 196 -30.09 -16.89 -9.19
C VAL A 196 -31.38 -17.69 -9.25
N LEU A 197 -31.87 -17.97 -10.45
CA LEU A 197 -33.02 -18.85 -10.66
C LEU A 197 -32.55 -20.31 -10.74
N VAL A 198 -33.00 -21.13 -9.81
CA VAL A 198 -32.66 -22.56 -9.72
C VAL A 198 -33.88 -23.39 -10.11
N LYS A 199 -33.71 -24.35 -11.02
CA LYS A 199 -34.80 -25.26 -11.41
C LYS A 199 -34.90 -26.40 -10.40
N ASP A 200 -36.09 -26.95 -10.25
CA ASP A 200 -36.33 -28.13 -9.40
C ASP A 200 -35.50 -29.36 -9.81
N ASP A 201 -35.11 -29.46 -11.09
CA ASP A 201 -34.26 -30.54 -11.59
C ASP A 201 -32.78 -30.37 -11.18
N ASP A 202 -32.31 -29.13 -11.06
CA ASP A 202 -30.94 -28.81 -10.62
C ASP A 202 -30.70 -29.27 -9.17
N LEU A 203 -31.78 -29.31 -8.36
CA LEU A 203 -31.74 -29.83 -6.98
C LEU A 203 -31.43 -31.33 -6.90
N ARG A 204 -31.40 -32.08 -8.01
CA ARG A 204 -30.90 -33.47 -8.03
C ARG A 204 -29.38 -33.53 -8.01
N HIS A 205 -28.71 -32.46 -8.43
CA HIS A 205 -27.27 -32.38 -8.64
C HIS A 205 -26.67 -31.29 -7.74
N CYS A 206 -26.82 -31.46 -6.42
CA CYS A 206 -26.40 -30.44 -5.43
C CYS A 206 -24.91 -30.10 -5.48
N GLU A 207 -24.04 -31.05 -5.87
CA GLU A 207 -22.61 -30.79 -6.08
C GLU A 207 -22.36 -29.83 -7.26
N VAL A 208 -23.03 -30.08 -8.40
CA VAL A 208 -22.95 -29.21 -9.58
C VAL A 208 -23.49 -27.82 -9.24
N LEU A 209 -24.60 -27.77 -8.51
CA LEU A 209 -25.21 -26.53 -8.06
C LEU A 209 -24.30 -25.74 -7.11
N GLN A 210 -23.64 -26.44 -6.18
CA GLN A 210 -22.67 -25.84 -5.25
C GLN A 210 -21.47 -25.23 -6.01
N ASN A 211 -20.89 -25.97 -6.96
CA ASN A 211 -19.80 -25.47 -7.80
C ASN A 211 -20.23 -24.24 -8.61
N TYR A 212 -21.46 -24.26 -9.15
CA TYR A 212 -22.01 -23.12 -9.88
C TYR A 212 -22.15 -21.87 -8.98
N PHE A 213 -22.62 -22.01 -7.73
CA PHE A 213 -22.70 -20.89 -6.80
C PHE A 213 -21.33 -20.35 -6.40
N LEU A 214 -20.37 -21.24 -6.14
CA LEU A 214 -19.01 -20.84 -5.79
C LEU A 214 -18.32 -20.11 -6.95
N GLU A 215 -18.49 -20.57 -8.19
CA GLU A 215 -18.00 -19.87 -9.38
C GLU A 215 -18.60 -18.47 -9.51
N LEU A 216 -19.88 -18.27 -9.18
CA LEU A 216 -20.48 -16.92 -9.17
C LEU A 216 -19.92 -16.04 -8.04
N LEU A 217 -19.84 -16.58 -6.81
CA LEU A 217 -19.38 -15.84 -5.64
C LEU A 217 -17.90 -15.44 -5.77
N LEU A 218 -17.04 -16.40 -6.13
CA LEU A 218 -15.58 -16.26 -6.13
C LEU A 218 -15.01 -15.88 -7.49
N GLY A 219 -15.69 -16.22 -8.59
CA GLY A 219 -15.19 -15.95 -9.93
C GLY A 219 -13.80 -16.57 -10.16
N PRO A 220 -12.86 -15.82 -10.78
CA PRO A 220 -11.49 -16.29 -11.03
C PRO A 220 -10.74 -16.72 -9.77
N VAL A 221 -11.13 -16.18 -8.60
CA VAL A 221 -10.49 -16.49 -7.31
C VAL A 221 -10.60 -17.97 -6.95
N LEU A 222 -11.68 -18.64 -7.35
CA LEU A 222 -11.92 -20.06 -7.04
C LEU A 222 -10.81 -20.97 -7.59
N ARG A 223 -10.38 -20.72 -8.83
CA ARG A 223 -9.53 -21.66 -9.60
C ARG A 223 -8.05 -21.46 -9.33
N GLU A 224 -7.67 -20.25 -8.93
CA GLU A 224 -6.26 -19.85 -8.82
C GLU A 224 -5.91 -19.30 -7.43
N ALA A 225 -6.73 -19.55 -6.41
CA ALA A 225 -6.53 -19.04 -5.05
C ALA A 225 -5.10 -19.23 -4.53
N SER A 226 -4.47 -20.38 -4.81
CA SER A 226 -3.10 -20.70 -4.40
C SER A 226 -2.02 -19.83 -5.07
N LYS A 227 -2.30 -19.28 -6.26
CA LYS A 227 -1.40 -18.39 -7.02
C LYS A 227 -1.75 -16.92 -6.85
N LEU A 228 -2.98 -16.59 -6.48
CA LEU A 228 -3.39 -15.20 -6.29
C LEU A 228 -2.71 -14.59 -5.07
N ARG A 229 -2.32 -13.33 -5.21
CA ARG A 229 -1.63 -12.54 -4.19
C ARG A 229 -2.17 -11.12 -4.17
N ILE A 230 -2.29 -10.54 -2.98
CA ILE A 230 -2.70 -9.15 -2.76
C ILE A 230 -1.48 -8.30 -2.48
N GLY A 231 -1.39 -7.12 -3.09
CA GLY A 231 -0.30 -6.19 -2.81
C GLY A 231 -0.41 -5.68 -1.38
N THR A 232 0.68 -5.72 -0.61
CA THR A 232 0.70 -5.16 0.76
C THR A 232 0.62 -3.64 0.77
N TYR A 233 1.10 -2.96 -0.28
CA TYR A 233 1.00 -1.52 -0.48
C TYR A 233 0.36 -1.19 -1.84
N GLY A 234 -0.11 0.04 -2.01
CA GLY A 234 -0.73 0.52 -3.26
C GLY A 234 0.22 0.59 -4.45
N ASP A 235 1.52 0.39 -4.22
CA ASP A 235 2.62 0.39 -5.17
C ASP A 235 3.51 -0.86 -5.11
N SER A 236 3.03 -1.96 -4.49
CA SER A 236 3.77 -3.23 -4.38
C SER A 236 4.46 -3.62 -5.70
N SER A 237 5.76 -3.94 -5.64
CA SER A 237 6.56 -4.23 -6.82
C SER A 237 6.23 -5.60 -7.38
N VAL A 238 5.95 -5.68 -8.69
CA VAL A 238 5.70 -6.96 -9.38
C VAL A 238 6.92 -7.88 -9.43
N ASN A 239 8.13 -7.32 -9.25
CA ASN A 239 9.39 -8.07 -9.24
C ASN A 239 9.79 -8.57 -7.84
N ASN A 240 8.98 -8.27 -6.82
CA ASN A 240 9.25 -8.66 -5.45
C ASN A 240 8.03 -9.39 -4.87
N GLY A 241 8.02 -10.73 -4.95
CA GLY A 241 6.94 -11.56 -4.41
C GLY A 241 6.67 -11.31 -2.92
N ALA A 242 7.68 -10.93 -2.13
CA ALA A 242 7.53 -10.66 -0.69
C ALA A 242 6.67 -9.42 -0.36
N ASP A 243 6.47 -8.51 -1.33
CA ASP A 243 5.55 -7.37 -1.18
C ASP A 243 4.08 -7.75 -1.35
N TRP A 244 3.80 -9.04 -1.57
CA TRP A 244 2.46 -9.56 -1.83
C TRP A 244 2.13 -10.73 -0.90
N ILE A 245 0.87 -10.76 -0.42
CA ILE A 245 0.40 -11.74 0.55
C ILE A 245 -0.65 -12.67 -0.07
N PRO A 246 -0.72 -13.95 0.34
CA PRO A 246 -1.75 -14.87 -0.12
C PRO A 246 -3.12 -14.53 0.48
N ILE A 247 -4.17 -15.01 -0.19
CA ILE A 247 -5.53 -15.01 0.36
C ILE A 247 -5.71 -16.25 1.22
N LEU A 248 -5.98 -16.06 2.51
CA LEU A 248 -6.18 -17.17 3.44
C LEU A 248 -7.61 -17.68 3.32
N ILE A 249 -7.76 -18.98 3.03
CA ILE A 249 -9.05 -19.66 2.98
C ILE A 249 -8.97 -20.78 4.02
N PRO A 250 -9.45 -20.55 5.26
CA PRO A 250 -9.26 -21.48 6.36
C PRO A 250 -10.14 -22.73 6.26
N GLU A 251 -11.23 -22.66 5.52
CA GLU A 251 -12.22 -23.72 5.37
C GLU A 251 -12.22 -24.22 3.93
N GLU A 252 -12.34 -25.53 3.72
CA GLU A 252 -12.58 -26.07 2.39
C GLU A 252 -14.08 -25.98 2.04
N PRO A 253 -14.43 -25.66 0.78
CA PRO A 253 -15.82 -25.65 0.35
C PRO A 253 -16.42 -27.06 0.49
N ARG A 254 -17.55 -27.15 1.19
CA ARG A 254 -18.30 -28.41 1.34
C ARG A 254 -19.04 -28.75 0.06
N SER A 255 -19.19 -30.04 -0.24
CA SER A 255 -20.06 -30.52 -1.32
C SER A 255 -21.52 -30.47 -0.87
N GLY A 256 -22.40 -29.88 -1.69
CA GLY A 256 -23.84 -29.85 -1.41
C GLY A 256 -24.41 -31.26 -1.32
N ALA A 257 -25.19 -31.55 -0.27
CA ALA A 257 -25.74 -32.88 -0.01
C ALA A 257 -27.19 -32.99 -0.50
N PHE A 258 -27.48 -34.02 -1.30
CA PHE A 258 -28.82 -34.28 -1.81
C PHE A 258 -29.65 -35.12 -0.83
N SER A 259 -30.90 -34.71 -0.64
CA SER A 259 -31.91 -35.49 0.09
C SER A 259 -33.26 -35.37 -0.59
N SER A 260 -34.07 -36.44 -0.53
CA SER A 260 -35.44 -36.42 -1.04
C SER A 260 -36.40 -37.13 -0.11
N ASN A 261 -37.62 -36.60 0.01
CA ASN A 261 -38.67 -37.17 0.84
C ASN A 261 -39.65 -38.01 0.00
N ILE A 262 -40.42 -38.86 0.68
CA ILE A 262 -41.45 -39.75 0.09
C ILE A 262 -42.48 -38.98 -0.78
N HIS A 263 -42.71 -37.70 -0.47
CA HIS A 263 -43.59 -36.80 -1.24
C HIS A 263 -42.94 -36.21 -2.51
N GLY A 264 -41.75 -36.67 -2.91
CA GLY A 264 -41.03 -36.17 -4.08
C GLY A 264 -40.35 -34.81 -3.88
N LYS A 265 -40.37 -34.25 -2.66
CA LYS A 265 -39.65 -33.01 -2.31
C LYS A 265 -38.15 -33.25 -2.38
N ARG A 266 -37.44 -32.43 -3.15
CA ARG A 266 -35.98 -32.45 -3.26
C ARG A 266 -35.38 -31.39 -2.37
N LYS A 267 -34.24 -31.68 -1.78
CA LYS A 267 -33.50 -30.77 -0.91
C LYS A 267 -32.02 -30.89 -1.21
N CYS A 268 -31.37 -29.74 -1.39
CA CYS A 268 -29.92 -29.62 -1.27
C CYS A 268 -29.63 -29.00 0.09
N SER A 269 -28.90 -29.70 0.96
CA SER A 269 -28.35 -29.13 2.20
C SER A 269 -26.88 -28.77 2.02
N ASP A 270 -26.36 -28.05 3.01
CA ASP A 270 -24.94 -27.71 3.11
C ASP A 270 -24.41 -26.85 1.95
N LEU A 271 -25.29 -26.00 1.38
CA LEU A 271 -24.92 -25.11 0.29
C LEU A 271 -24.34 -23.80 0.82
N ILE A 272 -23.23 -23.36 0.23
CA ILE A 272 -22.64 -22.05 0.52
C ILE A 272 -23.22 -21.01 -0.43
N LEU A 273 -24.02 -20.10 0.13
CA LEU A 273 -24.68 -19.03 -0.62
C LEU A 273 -24.05 -17.65 -0.39
N SER A 274 -23.07 -17.55 0.50
CA SER A 274 -22.40 -16.28 0.76
C SER A 274 -20.93 -16.39 1.08
N VAL A 275 -20.18 -15.32 0.80
CA VAL A 275 -18.76 -15.18 1.13
C VAL A 275 -18.50 -13.83 1.80
N HIS A 276 -17.54 -13.82 2.72
CA HIS A 276 -17.06 -12.62 3.40
C HIS A 276 -15.54 -12.51 3.29
N LEU A 277 -15.05 -11.40 2.75
CA LEU A 277 -13.64 -11.04 2.77
C LEU A 277 -13.36 -10.13 3.96
N GLU A 278 -12.41 -10.49 4.79
CA GLU A 278 -11.95 -9.68 5.90
C GLU A 278 -10.53 -9.21 5.59
N ILE A 279 -10.34 -7.89 5.39
CA ILE A 279 -9.05 -7.29 5.05
C ILE A 279 -8.52 -6.56 6.27
N ALA A 280 -7.42 -7.07 6.83
CA ALA A 280 -6.71 -6.41 7.92
C ALA A 280 -5.64 -5.47 7.35
N TYR A 281 -5.63 -4.23 7.83
CA TYR A 281 -4.61 -3.25 7.45
C TYR A 281 -4.03 -2.54 8.67
N SER A 282 -2.81 -2.03 8.53
CA SER A 282 -2.11 -1.26 9.56
C SER A 282 -1.54 0.02 8.97
N ARG A 283 -1.51 1.08 9.76
CA ARG A 283 -0.83 2.34 9.44
C ARG A 283 0.62 2.27 9.88
N GLN A 284 1.56 2.39 8.94
CA GLN A 284 3.00 2.27 9.19
C GLN A 284 3.76 3.56 8.83
N GLY A 285 4.89 3.79 9.50
CA GLY A 285 5.73 4.97 9.28
C GLY A 285 5.53 6.05 10.35
N SER A 286 5.80 7.30 9.98
CA SER A 286 5.74 8.42 10.92
C SER A 286 4.31 8.70 11.39
N LEU A 287 4.15 9.18 12.63
CA LEU A 287 2.84 9.58 13.16
C LEU A 287 2.19 10.70 12.33
N ALA A 288 3.00 11.59 11.75
CA ALA A 288 2.53 12.70 10.92
C ALA A 288 2.08 12.26 9.52
N ASN A 289 2.60 11.15 9.01
CA ASN A 289 2.28 10.63 7.67
C ASN A 289 2.28 9.09 7.65
N PRO A 290 1.27 8.44 8.25
CA PRO A 290 1.15 7.00 8.25
C PRO A 290 0.71 6.47 6.87
N GLN A 291 1.39 5.44 6.37
CA GLN A 291 1.07 4.75 5.14
C GLN A 291 0.24 3.50 5.43
N ALA A 292 -0.88 3.31 4.71
CA ALA A 292 -1.73 2.14 4.90
C ALA A 292 -1.12 0.90 4.22
N LYS A 293 -0.88 -0.14 5.01
CA LYS A 293 -0.38 -1.44 4.57
C LYS A 293 -1.39 -2.54 4.87
N ILE A 294 -1.78 -3.31 3.87
CA ILE A 294 -2.56 -4.54 4.08
C ILE A 294 -1.63 -5.59 4.70
N VAL A 295 -2.04 -6.17 5.82
CA VAL A 295 -1.26 -7.17 6.57
C VAL A 295 -1.83 -8.58 6.41
N GLY A 296 -3.11 -8.70 6.06
CA GLY A 296 -3.76 -9.99 5.92
C GLY A 296 -5.10 -9.87 5.20
N ILE A 297 -5.50 -10.94 4.52
CA ILE A 297 -6.83 -11.09 3.95
C ILE A 297 -7.31 -12.51 4.18
N VAL A 298 -8.53 -12.64 4.68
CA VAL A 298 -9.18 -13.92 4.95
C VAL A 298 -10.49 -13.98 4.19
N LEU A 299 -10.72 -15.09 3.48
CA LEU A 299 -12.00 -15.40 2.86
C LEU A 299 -12.73 -16.41 3.72
N ARG A 300 -13.92 -16.03 4.19
CA ARG A 300 -14.81 -16.89 4.97
C ARG A 300 -16.05 -17.26 4.17
N TYR A 301 -16.44 -18.52 4.22
CA TYR A 301 -17.73 -18.95 3.73
C TYR A 301 -18.81 -18.60 4.75
N GLY A 302 -20.02 -18.30 4.27
CA GLY A 302 -21.17 -18.11 5.14
C GLY A 302 -21.72 -19.43 5.66
N GLU A 303 -22.61 -19.34 6.64
CA GLU A 303 -23.28 -20.49 7.24
C GLU A 303 -23.98 -21.34 6.16
N PRO A 304 -23.83 -22.68 6.20
CA PRO A 304 -24.44 -23.55 5.20
C PRO A 304 -25.96 -23.46 5.21
N GLN A 305 -26.56 -23.30 4.03
CA GLN A 305 -27.99 -23.18 3.86
C GLN A 305 -28.57 -24.36 3.09
N SER A 306 -29.87 -24.58 3.26
CA SER A 306 -30.60 -25.61 2.55
C SER A 306 -31.62 -25.01 1.59
N ILE A 307 -31.67 -25.55 0.39
CA ILE A 307 -32.66 -25.21 -0.63
C ILE A 307 -33.58 -26.40 -0.83
N THR A 308 -34.88 -26.19 -0.64
CA THR A 308 -35.91 -27.21 -0.86
C THR A 308 -36.75 -26.89 -2.08
N SER A 309 -37.26 -27.90 -2.77
CA SER A 309 -38.21 -27.75 -3.85
C SER A 309 -39.44 -26.97 -3.37
N ALA A 310 -39.79 -25.89 -4.06
CA ALA A 310 -40.95 -25.07 -3.73
C ALA A 310 -42.29 -25.83 -3.82
N CYS A 311 -42.34 -26.94 -4.57
CA CYS A 311 -43.53 -27.77 -4.62
C CYS A 311 -43.50 -28.94 -3.62
N GLY A 312 -44.61 -29.10 -2.88
CA GLY A 312 -44.77 -30.10 -1.83
C GLY A 312 -46.03 -30.93 -1.86
N SER A 313 -46.83 -30.85 -2.92
CA SER A 313 -48.11 -31.55 -3.03
C SER A 313 -48.08 -32.61 -4.15
N GLN A 314 -48.97 -33.62 -4.04
CA GLN A 314 -49.17 -34.67 -5.05
C GLN A 314 -49.53 -34.14 -6.44
N HIS A 315 -49.93 -32.86 -6.56
CA HIS A 315 -50.25 -32.21 -7.84
C HIS A 315 -49.03 -31.83 -8.69
N CYS A 316 -47.81 -31.92 -8.16
CA CYS A 316 -46.58 -31.64 -8.91
C CYS A 316 -45.97 -32.85 -9.63
N LEU A 317 -46.64 -34.00 -9.59
CA LEU A 317 -46.26 -35.20 -10.35
C LEU A 317 -46.67 -35.14 -11.83
N GLY A 318 -47.35 -34.08 -12.26
CA GLY A 318 -47.75 -33.85 -13.65
C GLY A 318 -46.60 -33.33 -14.53
N THR A 319 -46.56 -33.79 -15.78
CA THR A 319 -45.55 -33.48 -16.81
C THR A 319 -45.38 -31.98 -17.16
N HIS A 320 -46.29 -31.11 -16.71
CA HIS A 320 -46.31 -29.67 -17.01
C HIS A 320 -45.48 -28.77 -16.06
N LEU A 321 -44.91 -29.30 -14.96
CA LEU A 321 -44.26 -28.48 -13.92
C LEU A 321 -42.73 -28.61 -13.85
N ARG A 322 -42.09 -29.23 -14.86
CA ARG A 322 -40.61 -29.32 -14.97
C ARG A 322 -39.89 -27.97 -15.13
N GLN A 323 -40.62 -26.86 -15.17
CA GLN A 323 -40.10 -25.51 -15.35
C GLN A 323 -40.20 -24.62 -14.11
N GLN A 324 -40.60 -25.16 -12.95
CA GLN A 324 -40.68 -24.36 -11.74
C GLN A 324 -39.27 -23.95 -11.27
N THR A 325 -39.03 -22.63 -11.28
CA THR A 325 -37.81 -22.00 -10.81
C THR A 325 -38.05 -21.34 -9.46
N GLN A 326 -37.03 -21.35 -8.61
CA GLN A 326 -37.01 -20.59 -7.37
C GLN A 326 -35.81 -19.65 -7.35
N ALA A 327 -36.00 -18.45 -6.82
CA ALA A 327 -34.94 -17.47 -6.68
C ALA A 327 -34.15 -17.73 -5.39
N VAL A 328 -32.83 -17.87 -5.54
CA VAL A 328 -31.88 -18.10 -4.46
C VAL A 328 -30.95 -16.90 -4.40
N GLU A 329 -30.82 -16.29 -3.23
CA GLU A 329 -29.96 -15.13 -3.03
C GLU A 329 -28.53 -15.56 -2.73
N LEU A 330 -27.59 -15.09 -3.56
CA LEU A 330 -26.16 -15.17 -3.33
C LEU A 330 -25.67 -13.82 -2.83
N SER A 331 -24.82 -13.79 -1.80
CA SER A 331 -24.28 -12.53 -1.28
C SER A 331 -22.78 -12.55 -1.04
N SER A 332 -22.10 -11.47 -1.41
CA SER A 332 -20.68 -11.27 -1.17
C SER A 332 -20.49 -10.02 -0.32
N SER A 333 -19.48 -10.02 0.55
CA SER A 333 -19.18 -8.85 1.37
C SER A 333 -17.69 -8.73 1.64
N VAL A 334 -17.26 -7.51 1.94
CA VAL A 334 -15.90 -7.19 2.38
C VAL A 334 -15.97 -6.24 3.56
N SER A 335 -15.09 -6.44 4.55
CA SER A 335 -14.87 -5.54 5.67
C SER A 335 -13.39 -5.20 5.83
N PHE A 336 -13.11 -3.99 6.29
CA PHE A 336 -11.76 -3.52 6.60
C PHE A 336 -11.56 -3.39 8.10
N VAL A 337 -10.54 -4.06 8.63
CA VAL A 337 -10.19 -4.04 10.05
C VAL A 337 -8.84 -3.36 10.24
N GLU A 338 -8.81 -2.26 10.99
CA GLU A 338 -7.57 -1.59 11.33
C GLU A 338 -6.90 -2.27 12.53
N VAL A 339 -5.67 -2.77 12.33
CA VAL A 339 -4.85 -3.44 13.35
C VAL A 339 -3.57 -2.66 13.68
N THR A 340 -3.62 -1.34 13.53
CA THR A 340 -2.53 -0.41 13.83
C THR A 340 -2.13 -0.48 15.30
N ARG A 341 -0.84 -0.68 15.57
CA ARG A 341 -0.29 -0.60 16.93
C ARG A 341 -0.07 0.85 17.34
N PRO A 342 -0.18 1.20 18.63
CA PRO A 342 0.17 2.54 19.10
C PRO A 342 1.59 2.94 18.67
N PRO A 343 1.82 4.20 18.30
CA PRO A 343 3.15 4.67 17.91
C PRO A 343 4.10 4.61 19.11
N GLU A 344 5.29 4.05 18.89
CA GLU A 344 6.36 4.05 19.88
C GLU A 344 7.36 5.18 19.56
N PRO A 345 7.90 5.87 20.59
CA PRO A 345 8.89 6.92 20.36
C PRO A 345 10.19 6.30 19.83
N ALA A 346 10.53 6.63 18.59
CA ALA A 346 11.81 6.28 18.00
C ALA A 346 12.83 7.38 18.31
N TYR A 347 13.80 7.08 19.18
CA TYR A 347 14.92 7.98 19.43
C TYR A 347 16.06 7.70 18.46
N SER A 348 16.62 8.75 17.86
CA SER A 348 17.88 8.63 17.15
C SER A 348 18.94 8.08 18.10
N ARG A 349 19.78 7.16 17.62
CA ARG A 349 20.96 6.75 18.40
C ARG A 349 21.78 7.99 18.71
N PRO A 350 22.31 8.15 19.94
CA PRO A 350 23.25 9.20 20.25
C PRO A 350 24.39 9.18 19.21
N PRO A 351 24.83 10.35 18.71
CA PRO A 351 25.94 10.38 17.76
C PRO A 351 27.18 9.73 18.40
N THR A 352 27.87 8.88 17.64
CA THR A 352 29.18 8.37 18.06
C THR A 352 30.18 9.51 17.99
N LEU A 353 30.58 10.06 19.13
CA LEU A 353 31.64 11.05 19.22
C LEU A 353 32.99 10.35 19.04
N ASP A 354 33.56 10.41 17.84
CA ASP A 354 34.96 10.01 17.58
C ASP A 354 35.90 11.13 18.07
N VAL A 355 36.06 11.22 19.40
CA VAL A 355 36.96 12.20 20.02
C VAL A 355 38.40 11.73 19.88
N LYS A 356 39.08 12.17 18.82
CA LYS A 356 40.53 12.02 18.68
C LYS A 356 41.23 13.15 19.42
N LEU A 357 41.82 12.83 20.57
CA LEU A 357 42.64 13.79 21.31
C LEU A 357 43.93 14.08 20.50
N PRO A 358 44.34 15.35 20.34
CA PRO A 358 45.64 15.69 19.78
C PRO A 358 46.77 15.02 20.58
N HIS A 359 47.89 14.73 19.93
CA HIS A 359 49.05 14.08 20.56
C HIS A 359 49.56 14.78 21.83
N ASN A 360 49.27 16.08 21.98
CA ASN A 360 49.73 16.91 23.10
C ASN A 360 48.61 17.33 24.06
N PHE A 361 47.45 16.65 24.06
CA PHE A 361 46.31 17.02 24.89
C PHE A 361 46.66 17.15 26.39
N PHE A 362 47.61 16.35 26.88
CA PHE A 362 48.07 16.37 28.27
C PHE A 362 49.35 17.17 28.52
N TYR A 363 49.87 17.91 27.53
CA TYR A 363 51.08 18.72 27.73
C TYR A 363 50.75 20.12 28.24
N PRO A 364 51.39 20.66 29.31
CA PRO A 364 52.47 20.10 30.12
C PRO A 364 51.99 19.58 31.49
N PHE A 365 50.81 18.95 31.57
CA PHE A 365 50.31 18.40 32.83
C PHE A 365 51.16 17.20 33.25
N LEU A 366 52.17 17.45 34.07
CA LEU A 366 52.93 16.39 34.74
C LEU A 366 52.03 15.75 35.80
N PRO A 367 51.91 14.40 35.83
CA PRO A 367 51.26 13.74 36.95
C PRO A 367 52.03 14.12 38.23
N SER A 368 51.35 14.75 39.21
CA SER A 368 51.93 15.27 40.46
C SER A 368 52.48 14.19 41.41
N SER A 369 52.70 12.97 40.93
CA SER A 369 53.14 11.82 41.73
C SER A 369 54.29 11.07 41.06
N ALA A 370 55.34 11.81 40.67
CA ALA A 370 56.67 11.23 40.57
C ALA A 370 57.57 12.02 41.52
N LEU A 371 57.54 11.66 42.80
CA LEU A 371 58.60 12.04 43.73
C LEU A 371 59.90 11.49 43.15
N ALA A 372 60.74 12.37 42.61
CA ALA A 372 62.11 12.04 42.27
C ALA A 372 62.84 11.69 43.57
N VAL A 373 63.06 10.40 43.81
CA VAL A 373 64.04 9.95 44.80
C VAL A 373 65.40 10.32 44.24
N TYR A 374 65.87 11.53 44.54
CA TYR A 374 67.28 11.90 44.43
C TYR A 374 68.04 11.12 45.51
N GLY A 375 68.53 9.94 45.14
CA GLY A 375 69.54 9.22 45.91
C GLY A 375 70.91 9.70 45.48
N GLU A 376 71.52 10.57 46.29
CA GLU A 376 72.92 10.99 46.21
C GLU A 376 73.56 10.69 47.58
N PRO A 377 74.89 10.52 47.65
CA PRO A 377 75.62 9.26 47.63
C PRO A 377 76.31 9.03 49.00
N LEU A 378 76.79 7.83 49.32
CA LEU A 378 77.94 7.62 50.24
C LEU A 378 78.19 6.11 50.49
N LEU A 379 79.43 5.70 50.19
CA LEU A 379 80.26 4.75 50.95
C LEU A 379 79.61 3.46 51.48
N VAL A 380 79.83 2.34 50.79
CA VAL A 380 80.41 1.14 51.44
C VAL A 380 81.34 0.44 50.45
N TRP A 381 82.60 0.88 50.42
CA TRP A 381 83.70 -0.09 50.34
C TRP A 381 83.71 -0.87 51.66
N ILE A 382 84.10 -2.15 51.61
CA ILE A 382 84.36 -3.11 52.71
C ILE A 382 83.35 -4.27 52.74
N LEU A 383 83.65 -5.32 51.96
CA LEU A 383 83.90 -6.70 52.44
C LEU A 383 84.02 -7.65 51.23
N LEU A 384 85.11 -7.51 50.51
CA LEU A 384 85.65 -8.56 49.66
C LEU A 384 87.04 -8.85 50.20
N GLN A 385 87.09 -9.51 51.36
CA GLN A 385 88.17 -10.39 51.82
C GLN A 385 87.93 -10.85 53.27
N PHE A 386 88.23 -12.13 53.51
CA PHE A 386 88.14 -12.90 54.77
C PHE A 386 86.70 -13.26 55.18
N VAL A 387 86.30 -14.51 55.45
CA VAL A 387 87.02 -15.76 55.76
C VAL A 387 85.92 -16.85 55.76
N LEU A 388 86.10 -17.96 55.03
CA LEU A 388 86.47 -19.24 55.65
C LEU A 388 85.46 -19.70 56.71
N LEU A 389 84.42 -20.41 56.28
CA LEU A 389 83.97 -21.70 56.81
C LEU A 389 82.96 -22.36 55.86
#